data_AF-A0A6C0H628-F1
#
_entry.id   AF-A0A6C0H628-F1
#
_cell.length_a   1.000
_cell.length_b   1.000
_cell.length_c   1.000
_cell.angle_alpha   90.00
_cell.angle_beta   90.00
_cell.angle_gamma   90.00
#
_symmetry.space_group_name_H-M   'P 1'
#
loop_
_entity.id
_entity.type
_entity.pdbx_description
1 polymer ?
#
loop_
_entity_poly.entity_id
_entity_poly.type
_entity_poly.pdbx_seq_one_letter_code
_entity_poly.pdbx_strand_id
1 'polypeptide(L)'
;MNKFNGIEEQKLELFRNKLLLNDYNDFLEKLYNYKYIENINDIKLGRYIRWISLLNDELKLTSGGFCCSIILNEKETKIFCKNVMNETFCCIFDSSLVFQKFSKQEIIIRKIIIDINS
;
A
#
# COMPACT_ATOMS: atom_id res chain seq x y z
N MET A 1 -11.60 -19.24 14.51
CA MET A 1 -10.18 -19.54 14.82
C MET A 1 -9.33 -18.97 13.70
N ASN A 2 -8.75 -17.78 13.87
CA ASN A 2 -7.73 -17.24 12.97
C ASN A 2 -6.57 -16.71 13.82
N LYS A 3 -5.43 -17.40 13.77
CA LYS A 3 -4.23 -17.13 14.56
C LYS A 3 -3.30 -16.06 13.93
N PHE A 4 -3.80 -15.26 12.97
CA PHE A 4 -2.98 -14.35 12.17
C PHE A 4 -3.09 -12.85 12.52
N ASN A 5 -4.03 -12.44 13.39
CA ASN A 5 -4.29 -11.02 13.70
C ASN A 5 -3.14 -10.25 14.38
N GLY A 6 -2.16 -10.92 14.98
CA GLY A 6 -1.18 -10.26 15.87
C GLY A 6 -0.20 -9.32 15.15
N ILE A 7 0.32 -9.72 13.98
CA ILE A 7 1.32 -8.92 13.24
C ILE A 7 0.64 -7.76 12.49
N GLU A 8 -0.59 -7.97 12.05
CA GLU A 8 -1.39 -7.00 11.28
C GLU A 8 -1.87 -5.84 12.16
N GLU A 9 -2.42 -6.15 13.34
CA GLU A 9 -2.78 -5.15 14.35
C GLU A 9 -1.54 -4.36 14.76
N GLN A 10 -0.39 -5.01 14.95
CA GLN A 10 0.87 -4.33 15.29
C GLN A 10 1.36 -3.38 14.18
N LYS A 11 1.26 -3.74 12.90
CA LYS A 11 1.64 -2.85 11.78
C LYS A 11 0.70 -1.65 11.67
N LEU A 12 -0.60 -1.86 11.83
CA LEU A 12 -1.60 -0.78 11.82
C LEU A 12 -1.50 0.12 13.05
N GLU A 13 -1.21 -0.46 14.21
CA GLU A 13 -1.00 0.28 15.46
C GLU A 13 0.31 1.08 15.40
N LEU A 14 1.40 0.50 14.87
CA LEU A 14 2.64 1.23 14.60
C LEU A 14 2.41 2.39 13.63
N PHE A 15 1.63 2.16 12.58
CA PHE A 15 1.24 3.21 11.64
C PHE A 15 0.46 4.33 12.34
N ARG A 16 -0.54 3.99 13.16
CA ARG A 16 -1.35 4.96 13.93
C ARG A 16 -0.50 5.73 14.94
N ASN A 17 0.38 5.06 15.68
CA ASN A 17 1.22 5.66 16.70
C ASN A 17 2.27 6.61 16.13
N LYS A 18 2.79 6.32 14.94
CA LYS A 18 3.77 7.17 14.26
C LYS A 18 3.14 8.32 13.46
N LEU A 19 1.82 8.34 13.26
CA LEU A 19 1.14 9.41 12.54
C LEU A 19 0.67 10.50 13.49
N LEU A 20 1.05 11.74 13.22
CA LEU A 20 0.37 12.89 13.82
C LEU A 20 -1.03 13.00 13.20
N LEU A 21 -2.03 13.37 14.00
CA LEU A 21 -3.43 13.46 13.57
C LEU A 21 -3.62 14.38 12.34
N ASN A 22 -2.78 15.40 12.19
CA ASN A 22 -2.81 16.32 11.04
C ASN A 22 -2.34 15.64 9.74
N ASP A 23 -1.32 14.79 9.80
CA ASP A 23 -0.84 14.05 8.63
C ASP A 23 -1.83 12.92 8.26
N TYR A 24 -2.53 12.35 9.23
CA TYR A 24 -3.50 11.27 9.02
C TYR A 24 -4.57 11.59 7.98
N ASN A 25 -5.17 12.79 8.05
CA ASN A 25 -6.19 13.19 7.10
C ASN A 25 -5.63 13.33 5.67
N ASP A 26 -4.40 13.87 5.53
CA ASP A 26 -3.72 13.98 4.24
C ASP A 26 -3.38 12.60 3.64
N PHE A 27 -2.94 11.64 4.47
CA PHE A 27 -2.76 10.26 4.04
C PHE A 27 -4.07 9.63 3.58
N LEU A 28 -5.16 9.80 4.34
CA LEU A 28 -6.47 9.27 3.98
C LEU A 28 -6.97 9.82 2.64
N GLU A 29 -6.82 11.12 2.40
CA GLU A 29 -7.20 11.75 1.13
C GLU A 29 -6.38 11.17 -0.03
N LYS A 30 -5.04 11.12 0.13
CA LYS A 30 -4.12 10.60 -0.88
C LYS A 30 -4.32 9.11 -1.18
N LEU A 31 -4.80 8.34 -0.19
CA LEU A 31 -5.02 6.90 -0.28
C LEU A 31 -6.48 6.51 -0.50
N TYR A 32 -7.41 7.47 -0.64
CA TYR A 32 -8.86 7.18 -0.77
C TYR A 32 -9.21 6.19 -1.89
N ASN A 33 -8.45 6.22 -3.00
CA ASN A 33 -8.62 5.32 -4.16
C ASN A 33 -7.58 4.19 -4.19
N TYR A 34 -7.00 3.84 -3.05
CA TYR A 34 -6.05 2.77 -2.90
C TYR A 34 -6.57 1.74 -1.89
N LYS A 35 -6.17 0.48 -2.09
CA LYS A 35 -6.32 -0.59 -1.10
C LYS A 35 -4.98 -0.89 -0.47
N TYR A 36 -4.99 -1.10 0.83
CA TYR A 36 -3.84 -1.70 1.52
C TYR A 36 -3.64 -3.14 1.01
N ILE A 37 -2.39 -3.55 0.85
CA ILE A 37 -2.00 -4.88 0.41
C ILE A 37 -1.40 -5.61 1.61
N GLU A 38 -2.13 -6.61 2.10
CA GLU A 38 -1.70 -7.48 3.20
C GLU A 38 -0.80 -8.61 2.70
N ASN A 39 -1.19 -9.26 1.61
CA ASN A 39 -0.46 -10.36 1.02
C ASN A 39 0.17 -9.94 -0.31
N ILE A 40 1.45 -10.28 -0.51
CA ILE A 40 2.15 -10.01 -1.77
C ILE A 40 1.42 -10.57 -3.00
N ASN A 41 0.73 -11.71 -2.85
CA ASN A 41 -0.02 -12.36 -3.93
C ASN A 41 -1.23 -11.54 -4.41
N ASP A 42 -1.68 -10.57 -3.62
CA ASP A 42 -2.77 -9.67 -3.99
C ASP A 42 -2.31 -8.55 -4.92
N ILE A 43 -0.99 -8.32 -5.01
CA ILE A 43 -0.42 -7.34 -5.94
C ILE A 43 -0.65 -7.78 -7.38
N LYS A 44 -1.15 -6.85 -8.19
CA LYS A 44 -1.30 -7.06 -9.63
C LYS A 44 -0.23 -6.28 -10.39
N LEU A 45 0.50 -6.98 -11.26
CA LEU A 45 1.46 -6.37 -12.18
C LEU A 45 0.77 -5.31 -13.07
N GLY A 46 1.52 -4.28 -13.44
CA GLY A 46 1.03 -3.15 -14.23
C GLY A 46 0.12 -2.17 -13.45
N ARG A 47 -0.15 -2.41 -12.17
CA ARG A 47 -0.91 -1.48 -11.33
C ARG A 47 0.00 -0.51 -10.61
N TYR A 48 -0.53 0.69 -10.40
CA TYR A 48 0.17 1.73 -9.67
C TYR A 48 0.14 1.41 -8.17
N ILE A 49 1.32 1.41 -7.54
CA ILE A 49 1.48 1.21 -6.11
C ILE A 49 2.15 2.42 -5.48
N ARG A 50 1.79 2.71 -4.24
CA ARG A 50 2.45 3.64 -3.34
C ARG A 50 2.78 2.91 -2.06
N TRP A 51 3.80 3.34 -1.35
CA TRP A 51 4.13 2.74 -0.06
C TRP A 51 4.70 3.76 0.91
N ILE A 52 4.70 3.37 2.18
CA ILE A 52 5.36 4.06 3.27
C ILE A 52 6.42 3.11 3.80
N SER A 53 7.69 3.51 3.75
CA SER A 53 8.78 2.73 4.33
C SER A 53 8.70 2.80 5.85
N LEU A 54 8.74 1.64 6.52
CA LEU A 54 8.83 1.56 7.98
C LEU A 54 10.28 1.61 8.48
N LEU A 55 11.26 1.53 7.56
CA LEU A 55 12.69 1.61 7.86
C LEU A 55 13.17 3.04 8.13
N ASN A 56 12.39 4.05 7.73
CA ASN A 56 12.75 5.45 7.90
C ASN A 56 12.14 6.01 9.19
N ASP A 57 12.83 6.98 9.80
CA ASP A 57 12.31 7.70 10.97
C ASP A 57 11.07 8.53 10.63
N GLU A 58 11.08 9.16 9.45
CA GLU A 58 9.96 9.92 8.93
C GLU A 58 9.04 9.05 8.07
N LEU A 59 7.76 8.96 8.47
CA LEU A 59 6.72 8.33 7.66
C LEU A 59 6.34 9.25 6.50
N LYS A 60 6.74 8.89 5.28
CA LYS A 60 6.38 9.61 4.05
C LYS A 60 5.70 8.68 3.06
N LEU A 61 4.58 9.14 2.50
CA LEU A 61 3.97 8.47 1.37
C LEU A 61 4.82 8.71 0.13
N THR A 62 5.37 7.65 -0.43
CA THR A 62 6.07 7.74 -1.71
C THR A 62 5.13 8.21 -2.83
N SER A 63 5.68 8.86 -3.85
CA SER A 63 4.95 9.17 -5.09
C SER A 63 4.42 7.89 -5.74
N GLY A 64 5.23 6.83 -5.73
CA GLY A 64 4.87 5.49 -6.18
C GLY A 64 5.26 5.24 -7.64
N GLY A 65 4.85 4.08 -8.17
CA GLY A 65 5.13 3.65 -9.53
C GLY A 65 4.26 2.48 -9.99
N PHE A 66 4.35 2.15 -11.26
CA PHE A 66 3.73 0.95 -11.80
C PHE A 66 4.56 -0.27 -11.43
N CYS A 67 3.92 -1.26 -10.81
CA CYS A 67 4.55 -2.55 -10.47
C CYS A 67 4.93 -3.30 -11.76
N CYS A 68 6.22 -3.55 -11.95
CA CYS A 68 6.77 -4.23 -13.12
C CYS A 68 7.07 -5.70 -12.84
N SER A 69 7.60 -6.00 -11.65
CA SER A 69 7.92 -7.36 -11.23
C SER A 69 7.99 -7.47 -9.71
N ILE A 70 7.90 -8.71 -9.22
CA ILE A 70 8.02 -9.06 -7.80
C ILE A 70 9.07 -10.15 -7.70
N ILE A 71 10.03 -9.98 -6.79
CA ILE A 71 11.07 -10.97 -6.50
C ILE A 71 10.90 -11.41 -5.04
N LEU A 72 10.67 -12.70 -4.87
CA LEU A 72 10.59 -13.35 -3.56
C LEU A 72 11.97 -13.94 -3.25
N ASN A 73 12.60 -13.46 -2.18
CA ASN A 73 13.82 -14.06 -1.65
C ASN A 73 13.59 -14.52 -0.20
N GLU A 74 14.45 -15.41 0.30
CA GLU A 74 14.37 -15.92 1.68
C GLU A 74 14.39 -14.83 2.75
N LYS A 75 15.05 -13.71 2.48
CA LYS A 75 15.22 -12.59 3.43
C LYS A 75 14.15 -11.50 3.29
N GLU A 76 13.79 -11.19 2.04
CA GLU A 76 12.91 -10.06 1.76
C GLU A 76 12.22 -10.21 0.40
N THR A 77 11.01 -9.69 0.35
CA THR A 77 10.19 -9.55 -0.85
C THR A 77 10.35 -8.15 -1.43
N LYS A 78 10.77 -8.08 -2.70
CA LYS A 78 10.98 -6.82 -3.42
C LYS A 78 9.96 -6.64 -4.52
N ILE A 79 9.38 -5.44 -4.58
CA ILE A 79 8.51 -5.02 -5.67
C ILE A 79 9.26 -3.99 -6.50
N PHE A 80 9.53 -4.32 -7.76
CA PHE A 80 10.17 -3.41 -8.70
C PHE A 80 9.13 -2.58 -9.41
N CYS A 81 9.35 -1.28 -9.41
CA CYS A 81 8.43 -0.31 -9.97
C CYS A 81 9.13 0.62 -10.95
N LYS A 82 8.33 1.16 -11.85
CA LYS A 82 8.74 2.19 -12.80
C LYS A 82 7.77 3.36 -12.76
N ASN A 83 8.28 4.59 -12.71
CA ASN A 83 7.44 5.78 -12.80
C ASN A 83 7.28 6.24 -14.25
N VAL A 84 6.49 7.30 -14.43
CA VAL A 84 6.23 7.92 -15.75
C VAL A 84 7.48 8.56 -16.37
N MET A 85 8.50 8.86 -15.57
CA MET A 85 9.81 9.38 -16.01
C MET A 85 10.79 8.24 -16.34
N ASN A 86 10.30 7.00 -16.44
CA ASN A 86 11.10 5.80 -16.67
C ASN A 86 12.11 5.43 -15.58
N GLU A 87 12.09 6.10 -14.43
CA GLU A 87 12.97 5.76 -13.31
C GLU A 87 12.51 4.47 -12.66
N THR A 88 13.47 3.60 -12.36
CA THR A 88 13.24 2.31 -11.70
C THR A 88 13.65 2.37 -10.24
N PHE A 89 12.83 1.81 -9.38
CA PHE A 89 13.08 1.72 -7.94
C PHE A 89 12.44 0.46 -7.37
N CYS A 90 12.82 0.11 -6.14
CA CYS A 90 12.28 -1.04 -5.44
C CYS A 90 11.63 -0.64 -4.10
N CYS A 91 10.53 -1.31 -3.79
CA CYS A 91 9.89 -1.29 -2.49
C CYS A 91 10.20 -2.62 -1.80
N ILE A 92 10.67 -2.57 -0.55
CA ILE A 92 10.83 -3.75 0.31
C ILE A 92 9.49 -3.98 1.00
N PHE A 93 8.73 -4.97 0.55
CA PHE A 93 7.36 -5.22 0.97
C PHE A 93 7.26 -5.51 2.47
N ASP A 94 8.16 -6.34 2.99
CA ASP A 94 8.12 -6.79 4.39
C ASP A 94 8.28 -5.64 5.39
N SER A 95 9.02 -4.60 4.99
CA SER A 95 9.31 -3.40 5.77
C SER A 95 8.59 -2.15 5.26
N SER A 96 7.49 -2.32 4.55
CA SER A 96 6.68 -1.20 4.05
C SER A 96 5.18 -1.44 4.25
N LEU A 97 4.43 -0.35 4.37
CA LEU A 97 2.98 -0.37 4.17
C LEU A 97 2.71 -0.11 2.70
N VAL A 98 2.17 -1.11 1.99
CA VAL A 98 2.00 -1.04 0.54
C VAL A 98 0.54 -0.85 0.18
N PHE A 99 0.28 0.07 -0.74
CA PHE A 99 -1.05 0.44 -1.20
C PHE A 99 -1.12 0.34 -2.73
N GLN A 100 -2.11 -0.38 -3.24
CA GLN A 100 -2.34 -0.51 -4.67
C GLN A 100 -3.55 0.32 -5.10
N LYS A 101 -3.41 1.08 -6.18
CA LYS A 101 -4.51 1.85 -6.74
C LYS A 101 -5.59 0.89 -7.28
N PHE A 102 -6.84 1.18 -6.94
CA PHE A 102 -7.96 0.47 -7.54
C PHE A 102 -7.98 0.67 -9.06
N SER A 103 -8.42 -0.37 -9.77
CA SER A 103 -8.82 -0.26 -11.16
C SER A 103 -10.06 0.62 -11.30
N LYS A 104 -10.27 1.15 -12.51
CA LYS A 104 -11.50 1.91 -12.82
C LYS A 104 -12.76 1.10 -12.50
N GLN A 105 -12.75 -0.21 -12.76
CA GLN A 105 -13.87 -1.11 -12.48
C GLN A 105 -14.08 -1.30 -10.97
N GLU A 106 -13.02 -1.55 -10.19
CA GLU A 106 -13.11 -1.66 -8.73
C GLU A 106 -13.64 -0.36 -8.09
N ILE A 107 -13.24 0.81 -8.60
CA ILE A 107 -13.75 2.11 -8.12
C ILE A 107 -15.26 2.23 -8.36
N ILE A 108 -15.74 1.84 -9.55
CA ILE A 108 -17.18 1.90 -9.88
C ILE A 108 -17.97 0.97 -8.95
N ILE A 109 -17.52 -0.28 -8.79
CA ILE A 109 -18.16 -1.26 -7.90
C ILE A 109 -18.22 -0.72 -6.47
N ARG A 110 -17.11 -0.14 -5.98
CA ARG A 110 -17.05 0.43 -4.64
C ARG A 110 -18.04 1.57 -4.43
N LYS A 111 -18.19 2.48 -5.40
CA LYS A 111 -19.16 3.58 -5.32
C LYS A 111 -20.59 3.06 -5.21
N ILE A 112 -20.95 2.11 -6.08
CA ILE A 112 -22.27 1.49 -6.07
C ILE A 112 -22.58 0.83 -4.72
N ILE A 113 -21.62 0.09 -4.14
CA ILE A 113 -21.80 -0.55 -2.83
C ILE A 113 -21.99 0.49 -1.73
N ILE A 114 -21.27 1.61 -1.76
CA ILE A 114 -21.44 2.70 -0.78
C ILE A 114 -22.85 3.29 -0.93
N ASP A 115 -23.27 3.62 -2.15
CA ASP A 115 -24.58 4.22 -2.43
C ASP A 115 -25.75 3.29 -2.03
N ILE A 116 -25.60 1.97 -2.15
CA ILE A 116 -26.61 0.98 -1.72
C ILE A 116 -26.75 0.92 -0.19
N ASN A 117 -25.65 1.13 0.54
CA ASN A 117 -25.62 1.05 2.00
C ASN A 117 -25.83 2.41 2.70
N SER A 118 -26.10 3.47 1.92
CA SER A 118 -26.38 4.84 2.38
C SER A 118 -27.87 5.07 2.55
#